data_AF-A0A850KSV6-F1
#
_entry.id   AF-A0A850KSV6-F1
#
_cell.length_a   1.000
_cell.length_b   1.000
_cell.length_c   1.000
_cell.angle_alpha   90.00
_cell.angle_beta   90.00
_cell.angle_gamma   90.00
#
_symmetry.space_group_name_H-M   'P 1'
#
loop_
_entity.id
_entity.type
_entity.pdbx_description
1 polymer ?
#
loop_
_entity_poly.entity_id
_entity_poly.type
_entity_poly.pdbx_seq_one_letter_code
_entity_poly.pdbx_strand_id
1 'polypeptide(L)' 'MDETIPILLIVVVFPLWLIFHYITKWKQMKGITPEDEASLGDLRNAADRLEDRLRTMERIMDDEVPDWRSRHHDKF' A
#
# COMPACT_ATOMS: atom_id res chain seq x y z
N MET A 1 -0.96 13.13 -54.45
CA MET A 1 -0.32 13.84 -53.31
C MET A 1 -1.32 14.10 -52.16
N ASP A 2 -2.48 13.45 -52.22
CA ASP A 2 -3.69 13.76 -51.46
C ASP A 2 -3.92 12.69 -50.37
N GLU A 3 -3.33 11.50 -50.55
CA GLU A 3 -3.41 10.37 -49.63
C GLU A 3 -2.33 10.42 -48.52
N THR A 4 -1.30 11.25 -48.66
CA THR A 4 -0.19 11.34 -47.70
C THR A 4 -0.50 12.19 -46.47
N ILE A 5 -1.43 13.14 -46.60
CA ILE A 5 -1.86 14.04 -45.52
C ILE A 5 -2.48 13.29 -44.32
N PRO A 6 -3.45 12.37 -44.50
CA PRO A 6 -4.04 11.64 -43.38
C PRO A 6 -3.03 10.69 -42.70
N ILE A 7 -2.10 10.11 -43.47
CA ILE A 7 -1.06 9.21 -42.94
C ILE A 7 -0.11 9.99 -42.03
N LEU A 8 0.34 11.17 -42.46
CA LEU A 8 1.24 12.01 -41.67
C LEU A 8 0.56 12.47 -40.36
N LEU A 9 -0.75 12.76 -40.42
CA LEU A 9 -1.54 13.12 -39.25
C LEU A 9 -1.61 11.97 -38.25
N ILE A 10 -1.90 10.74 -38.70
CA ILE A 10 -1.97 9.58 -37.81
C ILE A 10 -0.60 9.29 -37.17
N VAL A 11 0.49 9.36 -37.95
CA VAL A 11 1.85 9.11 -37.45
C VAL A 11 2.28 10.11 -36.39
N VAL A 12 1.72 11.32 -36.35
CA VAL A 12 2.04 12.33 -35.33
C VAL A 12 1.04 12.31 -34.18
N VAL A 13 -0.25 12.24 -34.47
CA VAL A 13 -1.31 12.31 -33.44
C VAL A 13 -1.35 11.04 -32.60
N PHE A 14 -1.16 9.86 -33.22
CA PHE A 14 -1.22 8.58 -32.51
C PHE A 14 -0.13 8.43 -31.44
N PRO A 15 1.17 8.68 -31.70
CA PRO A 15 2.18 8.63 -30.64
C PRO A 15 2.03 9.74 -29.62
N LEU A 16 1.59 10.95 -30.00
CA LEU A 16 1.30 12.02 -29.03
C LEU A 16 0.17 11.62 -28.07
N TRP A 17 -0.89 11.01 -28.60
CA TRP A 17 -1.99 10.50 -27.79
C TRP A 17 -1.56 9.35 -26.88
N LEU A 18 -0.75 8.41 -27.40
CA LEU A 18 -0.16 7.34 -26.61
C LEU A 18 0.66 7.91 -25.45
N ILE A 19 1.58 8.84 -25.73
CA ILE A 19 2.39 9.48 -24.68
C ILE A 19 1.50 10.15 -23.63
N PHE A 20 0.50 10.93 -24.05
CA PHE A 20 -0.44 11.59 -23.13
C PHE A 20 -1.26 10.60 -22.29
N HIS A 21 -1.75 9.52 -22.90
CA HIS A 21 -2.53 8.48 -22.24
C HIS A 21 -1.72 7.80 -21.13
N TYR A 22 -0.49 7.41 -21.45
CA TYR A 22 0.37 6.71 -20.51
C TYR A 22 0.92 7.64 -19.42
N ILE A 23 1.21 8.92 -19.73
CA ILE A 23 1.54 9.92 -18.70
C ILE A 23 0.36 10.12 -17.75
N THR A 24 -0.88 10.19 -18.25
CA THR A 24 -2.08 10.36 -17.41
C THR A 24 -2.28 9.16 -16.50
N LYS A 25 -2.15 7.94 -17.03
CA LYS A 25 -2.18 6.69 -16.24
C LYS A 25 -1.03 6.63 -15.23
N TRP A 26 0.16 7.05 -15.62
CA TRP A 26 1.32 7.09 -14.74
C TRP A 26 1.15 8.10 -13.61
N LYS A 27 0.55 9.27 -13.88
CA LYS A 27 0.23 10.28 -12.87
C LYS A 27 -0.89 9.81 -11.93
N GLN A 28 -1.85 9.02 -12.42
CA GLN A 28 -2.85 8.35 -11.58
C GLN A 28 -2.24 7.25 -10.71
N MET A 29 -1.15 6.60 -11.16
CA MET A 29 -0.43 5.56 -10.40
C MET A 29 0.71 6.10 -9.52
N LYS A 30 1.18 7.33 -9.75
CA LYS A 30 2.34 7.91 -9.05
C LYS A 30 1.91 8.74 -7.86
N GLY A 31 1.85 8.07 -6.71
CA GLY A 31 1.83 8.67 -5.39
C GLY A 31 1.05 7.79 -4.44
N ILE A 32 1.53 7.64 -3.20
CA ILE A 32 0.65 7.31 -2.08
C ILE A 32 -0.45 8.36 -2.15
N THR A 33 -1.66 7.93 -2.50
CA THR A 33 -2.78 8.85 -2.56
C THR A 33 -3.11 9.29 -1.12
N PRO A 34 -3.72 10.46 -0.91
CA PRO A 34 -4.19 10.85 0.42
C PRO A 34 -5.10 9.80 1.07
N GLU A 35 -5.79 9.01 0.25
CA GLU A 35 -6.61 7.87 0.68
C GLU A 35 -5.75 6.69 1.16
N ASP A 36 -4.66 6.36 0.45
CA ASP A 36 -3.70 5.34 0.89
C ASP A 36 -3.02 5.75 2.21
N GLU A 37 -2.68 7.03 2.38
CA GLU A 37 -2.09 7.54 3.62
C GLU A 37 -3.07 7.44 4.80
N ALA A 38 -4.35 7.74 4.57
CA ALA A 38 -5.40 7.56 5.57
C ALA A 38 -5.58 6.08 5.94
N SER A 39 -5.62 5.18 4.95
CA SER A 39 -5.74 3.73 5.17
C SER A 39 -4.56 3.16 5.96
N LEU A 40 -3.34 3.60 5.65
CA LEU A 40 -2.14 3.25 6.42
C LEU A 40 -2.20 3.79 7.85
N GLY A 41 -2.75 4.99 8.04
CA GLY A 41 -3.01 5.56 9.36
C GLY A 41 -4.00 4.73 10.18
N ASP A 42 -5.07 4.23 9.56
CA ASP A 42 -6.04 3.36 10.22
C ASP A 42 -5.44 2.00 10.61
N LEU A 43 -4.61 1.42 9.73
CA LEU A 43 -3.88 0.19 10.03
C LEU A 43 -2.90 0.38 11.19
N ARG A 44 -2.21 1.52 11.25
CA ARG A 44 -1.34 1.90 12.37
C ARG A 44 -2.12 1.97 13.67
N ASN A 45 -3.24 2.69 13.67
CA ASN A 45 -4.12 2.80 14.84
C ASN A 45 -4.66 1.44 15.31
N ALA A 46 -4.98 0.56 14.37
CA ALA A 46 -5.41 -0.81 14.70
C ALA A 46 -4.27 -1.62 15.34
N ALA A 47 -3.05 -1.51 14.82
CA ALA A 47 -1.88 -2.16 15.40
C ALA A 47 -1.59 -1.67 16.83
N ASP A 48 -1.65 -0.36 17.07
CA ASP A 48 -1.41 0.22 18.40
C ASP A 48 -2.45 -0.26 19.42
N ARG A 49 -3.73 -0.37 19.01
CA ARG A 49 -4.80 -0.94 19.86
C ARG A 49 -4.59 -2.43 20.15
N LEU A 50 -4.09 -3.18 19.17
CA LEU A 50 -3.78 -4.60 19.36
C LEU A 50 -2.61 -4.78 20.32
N GLU A 51 -1.59 -3.91 20.26
CA GLU A 51 -0.47 -3.91 21.18
C GLU A 51 -0.93 -3.64 22.62
N ASP A 52 -1.79 -2.64 22.84
CA ASP A 52 -2.32 -2.32 24.18
C ASP A 52 -3.13 -3.49 24.79
N ARG A 53 -3.91 -4.17 23.95
CA ARG A 53 -4.62 -5.39 24.33
C ARG A 53 -3.65 -6.53 24.63
N LEU A 54 -2.61 -6.70 23.83
CA LEU A 54 -1.59 -7.70 24.05
C LEU A 54 -0.91 -7.48 25.40
N ARG A 55 -0.55 -6.24 25.75
CA ARG A 55 0.02 -5.89 27.07
C ARG A 55 -0.91 -6.26 28.22
N THR A 56 -2.21 -6.03 28.04
CA THR A 56 -3.22 -6.45 29.02
C THR A 56 -3.28 -7.98 29.14
N MET A 57 -3.26 -8.69 28.02
CA MET A 57 -3.25 -10.17 28.02
C MET A 57 -1.96 -10.74 28.59
N GLU A 58 -0.80 -10.14 28.30
CA GLU A 58 0.49 -10.51 28.90
C GLU A 58 0.44 -10.35 30.41
N ARG A 59 -0.11 -9.24 30.92
CA ARG A 59 -0.27 -9.03 32.36
C ARG A 59 -1.15 -10.11 33.01
N ILE A 60 -2.27 -10.45 32.39
CA ILE A 60 -3.15 -11.53 32.90
C ILE A 60 -2.43 -12.87 32.86
N MET A 61 -1.67 -13.14 31.80
CA MET A 61 -0.94 -14.39 31.65
C MET A 61 0.22 -14.52 32.64
N ASP A 62 0.90 -13.41 32.95
CA ASP A 62 1.90 -13.31 34.01
C ASP A 62 1.29 -13.62 35.40
N ASP A 63 0.02 -13.24 35.64
CA ASP A 63 -0.69 -13.51 36.90
C ASP A 63 -1.22 -14.97 36.99
N GLU A 64 -1.79 -15.51 35.91
CA GLU A 64 -2.48 -16.81 35.89
C GLU A 64 -1.54 -18.01 35.63
N VAL A 65 -0.44 -17.81 34.91
CA VAL A 65 0.48 -18.89 34.54
C VAL A 65 1.92 -18.49 34.90
N PRO A 66 2.38 -18.81 36.12
CA PRO A 66 3.77 -18.62 36.49
C PRO A 66 4.66 -19.37 35.50
N ASP A 67 5.67 -18.70 34.95
CA ASP A 67 6.69 -19.28 34.07
C ASP A 67 6.24 -19.57 32.61
N TRP A 68 5.19 -18.91 32.09
CA TRP A 68 4.79 -19.09 30.69
C TRP A 68 5.85 -18.62 29.66
N ARG A 69 6.65 -17.61 30.01
CA ARG A 69 7.71 -17.08 29.14
C ARG A 69 8.90 -18.04 28.99
N SER A 70 9.19 -18.89 29.98
CA SER A 70 10.30 -19.85 29.90
C SER A 70 9.98 -21.01 28.94
N ARG A 71 8.72 -21.47 28.92
CA ARG A 71 8.17 -22.55 28.07
C ARG A 71 8.11 -22.23 26.57
N HIS A 72 8.45 -21.01 26.20
CA HIS A 72 8.53 -20.58 24.81
C HIS A 72 9.98 -20.38 24.32
N HIS A 73 10.94 -20.21 25.24
CA HIS A 73 12.36 -19.98 24.93
C HIS A 73 13.17 -21.29 24.81
N ASP A 74 12.59 -22.41 25.26
CA ASP A 74 13.17 -23.76 25.27
C ASP A 74 12.92 -24.56 23.97
N LYS A 75 12.22 -23.99 22.98
CA LYS A 75 11.93 -24.61 21.67
C LYS A 75 12.78 -24.16 20.49
N PHE A 76 13.98 -23.61 20.74
CA PHE A 76 15.00 -23.41 19.70
C PHE A 76 16.32 -24.06 20.11
#